data_AF-A0A7J9VXD8-F1
#
_entry.id   AF-A0A7J9VXD8-F1
#
_cell.length_a   1.000
_cell.length_b   1.000
_cell.length_c   1.000
_cell.angle_alpha   90.00
_cell.angle_beta   90.00
_cell.angle_gamma   90.00
#
_symmetry.space_group_name_H-M   'P 1'
#
loop_
_entity.id
_entity.type
_entity.pdbx_description
1 polymer ?
#
loop_
_entity_poly.entity_id
_entity_poly.type
_entity_poly.pdbx_seq_one_letter_code
_entity_poly.pdbx_strand_id
1 'polypeptide(L)' 'MSTTMSIRVDGDTERELAALAEQAGSRNAAVVTAIHAAYRQHLRDQLRAESAALRDDPEYQAAVRAAREDMGADEAW' A
#
# COMPACT_ATOMS: atom_id res chain seq x y z
N MET A 1 -23.22 -7.70 -2.96
CA MET A 1 -23.45 -8.96 -2.23
C MET A 1 -22.59 -8.95 -0.97
N SER A 2 -23.13 -9.29 0.19
CA SER A 2 -22.35 -9.52 1.41
C SER A 2 -22.12 -11.02 1.60
N THR A 3 -20.93 -11.38 2.10
CA THR A 3 -20.58 -12.75 2.48
C THR A 3 -20.16 -12.74 3.94
N THR A 4 -20.62 -13.73 4.71
CA THR A 4 -20.24 -13.91 6.11
C THR A 4 -19.04 -14.85 6.19
N MET A 5 -18.03 -14.50 6.98
CA MET A 5 -16.91 -15.38 7.32
C MET A 5 -16.76 -15.50 8.84
N SER A 6 -16.24 -16.62 9.30
CA SER A 6 -15.81 -16.82 10.69
C SER A 6 -14.30 -17.01 10.72
N ILE A 7 -13.63 -16.26 11.58
CA ILE A 7 -12.17 -16.32 11.76
C ILE A 7 -11.85 -16.60 13.22
N ARG A 8 -10.74 -17.29 13.47
CA ARG A 8 -10.18 -17.42 14.83
C ARG A 8 -9.09 -16.37 14.99
N VAL A 9 -9.12 -15.70 16.13
CA VAL A 9 -8.15 -14.69 16.51
C VAL A 9 -7.68 -14.99 17.94
N ASP A 10 -6.46 -14.57 18.27
CA ASP A 10 -5.99 -14.64 19.65
C ASP A 10 -6.64 -13.55 20.52
N GLY A 11 -6.40 -13.63 21.84
CA GLY A 11 -6.98 -12.70 22.80
C GLY A 11 -6.50 -11.25 22.65
N ASP A 12 -5.30 -11.05 22.11
CA ASP A 12 -4.76 -9.70 21.88
C ASP A 12 -5.44 -9.05 20.68
N THR A 13 -5.58 -9.78 19.58
CA THR A 13 -6.30 -9.38 18.38
C THR A 13 -7.78 -9.09 18.69
N GLU A 14 -8.41 -9.88 19.56
CA GLU A 14 -9.79 -9.63 20.00
C GLU A 14 -9.91 -8.30 20.75
N ARG A 15 -8.92 -7.98 21.61
CA ARG A 15 -8.86 -6.70 22.33
C ARG A 15 -8.63 -5.52 21.39
N GLU A 16 -7.74 -5.65 20.42
CA GLU A 16 -7.49 -4.64 19.40
C GLU A 16 -8.72 -4.39 18.52
N LEU A 17 -9.40 -5.46 18.10
CA LEU A 17 -10.64 -5.36 17.34
C LEU A 17 -11.75 -4.66 18.14
N ALA A 18 -11.85 -4.91 19.44
CA ALA A 18 -12.81 -4.20 20.30
C ALA A 18 -12.53 -2.69 20.29
N ALA A 19 -11.27 -2.28 20.46
CA ALA A 19 -10.89 -0.86 20.42
C ALA A 19 -11.16 -0.21 19.06
N LEU A 20 -10.84 -0.91 17.96
CA LEU A 20 -11.13 -0.42 16.60
C LEU A 20 -12.65 -0.34 16.32
N ALA A 21 -13.43 -1.27 16.89
CA ALA A 21 -14.88 -1.30 16.73
C ALA A 21 -15.56 -0.11 17.43
N GLU A 22 -15.04 0.35 18.57
CA GLU A 22 -15.53 1.56 19.26
C GLU A 22 -15.41 2.79 18.35
N GLN A 23 -14.31 2.90 17.60
CA GLN A 23 -14.07 4.01 16.66
C GLN A 23 -14.88 3.88 15.37
N ALA A 24 -15.01 2.66 14.84
CA ALA A 24 -15.68 2.37 13.57
C ALA A 24 -17.21 2.20 13.70
N GLY A 25 -17.74 2.17 14.93
CA GLY A 25 -19.15 1.95 15.23
C GLY A 25 -19.64 0.49 15.12
N SER A 26 -18.82 -0.41 14.56
CA SER A 26 -19.09 -1.86 14.58
C SER A 26 -17.83 -2.69 14.32
N ARG A 27 -17.83 -3.94 14.77
CA ARG A 27 -16.76 -4.91 14.49
C ARG A 27 -16.59 -5.15 12.98
N ASN A 28 -17.70 -5.26 12.25
CA ASN A 28 -17.64 -5.45 10.80
C ASN A 28 -17.00 -4.24 10.10
N ALA A 29 -17.39 -3.01 10.47
CA ALA A 29 -16.78 -1.80 9.92
C ALA A 29 -15.28 -1.72 10.22
N ALA A 30 -14.87 -2.08 11.44
CA ALA A 30 -13.46 -2.15 11.83
C ALA A 30 -12.68 -3.16 10.97
N VAL A 31 -13.21 -4.39 10.83
CA VAL A 31 -12.58 -5.45 10.01
C VAL A 31 -12.47 -5.03 8.54
N VAL A 32 -13.55 -4.54 7.93
CA VAL A 32 -13.55 -4.08 6.53
C VAL A 32 -12.52 -2.97 6.32
N THR A 33 -12.47 -2.00 7.24
CA THR A 33 -11.51 -0.89 7.17
C THR A 33 -10.08 -1.39 7.29
N ALA A 34 -9.81 -2.29 8.23
CA ALA A 34 -8.49 -2.88 8.43
C ALA A 34 -8.02 -3.67 7.20
N ILE A 35 -8.90 -4.46 6.57
CA ILE A 35 -8.60 -5.22 5.35
C ILE A 35 -8.23 -4.28 4.21
N HIS A 36 -9.00 -3.22 3.98
CA HIS A 36 -8.68 -2.25 2.94
C HIS A 36 -7.39 -1.48 3.22
N ALA A 37 -7.10 -1.16 4.49
CA ALA A 37 -5.85 -0.53 4.87
C ALA A 37 -4.65 -1.45 4.59
N ALA A 38 -4.72 -2.72 5.01
CA ALA A 38 -3.69 -3.72 4.77
C ALA A 38 -3.46 -3.96 3.27
N TYR A 39 -4.53 -4.04 2.47
CA TYR A 39 -4.41 -4.20 1.02
C TYR A 39 -3.71 -3.01 0.35
N ARG A 40 -4.07 -1.78 0.71
CA ARG A 40 -3.39 -0.57 0.20
C ARG A 40 -1.92 -0.53 0.58
N GLN A 41 -1.59 -0.95 1.80
CA GLN A 41 -0.21 -1.03 2.25
C GLN A 41 0.57 -2.05 1.43
N HIS A 42 0.01 -3.25 1.23
CA HIS A 42 0.62 -4.29 0.41
C HIS A 42 0.90 -3.82 -1.03
N LEU A 43 -0.05 -3.14 -1.67
CA LEU A 43 0.18 -2.56 -3.01
C LEU A 43 1.30 -1.52 -3.03
N ARG A 44 1.37 -0.66 -2.02
CA ARG A 44 2.47 0.33 -1.91
C ARG A 44 3.81 -0.33 -1.74
N ASP A 45 3.87 -1.41 -0.97
CA ASP A 45 5.10 -2.15 -0.73
C ASP A 45 5.57 -2.90 -1.98
N GLN A 46 4.63 -3.47 -2.77
CA GLN A 46 4.93 -4.02 -4.09
C GLN A 46 5.48 -2.96 -5.04
N LEU A 47 4.78 -1.82 -5.20
CA LEU A 47 5.24 -0.74 -6.07
C LEU A 47 6.60 -0.19 -5.65
N ARG A 48 6.89 -0.13 -4.34
CA ARG A 48 8.20 0.27 -3.83
C ARG A 48 9.28 -0.74 -4.22
N ALA A 49 8.99 -2.04 -4.12
CA ALA A 49 9.91 -3.10 -4.52
C ALA A 49 10.18 -3.07 -6.03
N GLU A 50 9.14 -2.93 -6.85
CA GLU A 50 9.26 -2.79 -8.31
C GLU A 50 10.05 -1.53 -8.70
N SER A 51 9.77 -0.39 -8.06
CA SER A 51 10.52 0.84 -8.28
C SER A 51 11.99 0.72 -7.86
N ALA A 52 12.27 -0.03 -6.80
CA ALA A 52 13.65 -0.31 -6.39
C ALA A 52 14.37 -1.18 -7.42
N ALA A 53 13.69 -2.22 -7.95
CA ALA A 53 14.24 -3.06 -9.00
C ALA A 53 14.53 -2.27 -10.29
N LEU A 54 13.61 -1.38 -10.69
CA LEU A 54 13.80 -0.51 -11.86
C LEU A 54 14.92 0.54 -11.66
N ARG A 55 15.13 1.02 -10.44
CA ARG A 55 16.23 1.96 -10.15
C ARG A 55 17.59 1.36 -10.48
N ASP A 56 17.76 0.06 -10.24
CA ASP A 56 19.03 -0.62 -10.47
C ASP A 56 19.15 -1.21 -11.89
N ASP A 57 18.12 -1.03 -12.72
CA ASP A 57 18.10 -1.47 -14.12
C ASP A 57 18.85 -0.48 -15.03
N PRO A 58 19.95 -0.91 -15.69
CA PRO A 58 20.73 -0.06 -16.60
C PRO A 58 19.93 0.49 -17.79
N GLU A 59 18.95 -0.28 -18.30
CA GLU A 59 18.11 0.13 -19.43
C GLU A 59 17.13 1.23 -19.00
N TYR A 60 16.53 1.08 -17.81
CA TYR A 60 15.71 2.11 -17.20
C TYR A 60 16.50 3.39 -16.94
N GLN A 61 17.73 3.29 -16.42
CA GLN A 61 18.62 4.44 -16.21
C GLN A 61 19.00 5.14 -17.52
N ALA A 62 19.23 4.38 -18.60
CA ALA A 62 19.49 4.93 -19.92
C ALA A 62 18.26 5.65 -20.50
N ALA A 63 17.07 5.07 -20.35
CA ALA A 63 15.81 5.67 -20.78
C ALA A 63 15.48 6.96 -20.00
N VAL A 64 15.69 6.97 -18.68
CA VAL A 64 15.50 8.17 -17.83
C VAL A 64 16.48 9.28 -18.23
N ARG A 65 17.73 8.94 -18.54
CA ARG A 65 18.74 9.90 -19.02
C ARG A 65 18.34 10.49 -20.37
N ALA A 66 17.96 9.64 -21.33
CA ALA A 66 17.50 10.07 -22.64
C ALA A 66 16.25 10.97 -22.55
N ALA A 67 15.29 10.64 -21.68
CA ALA A 67 14.11 11.47 -21.45
C ALA A 67 14.45 12.83 -20.81
N ARG A 68 15.45 12.89 -19.91
CA ARG A 68 15.95 14.16 -19.35
C ARG A 68 16.67 15.01 -20.39
N GLU A 69 17.41 14.39 -21.30
CA GLU A 69 18.08 15.07 -22.40
C GLU A 69 17.07 15.60 -23.43
N ASP A 70 16.01 14.84 -23.73
CA ASP A 70 14.94 15.22 -24.66
C ASP A 70 14.03 16.34 -24.13
N MET A 71 13.75 16.37 -22.83
CA MET A 71 13.00 17.47 -22.20
C MET A 71 13.78 18.79 -22.10
N GLY A 72 15.06 18.80 -22.52
CA GLY A 72 15.93 19.96 -22.42
C GLY A 72 16.41 20.17 -20.99
N ALA A 73 17.73 20.28 -20.82
CA ALA A 73 18.30 20.96 -19.67
C ALA A 73 18.00 22.46 -19.80
N ASP A 74 16.74 22.86 -19.64
CA ASP A 74 16.41 24.24 -19.35
C ASP A 74 16.82 24.50 -17.90
N GLU A 75 18.08 24.90 -17.77
CA GLU A 75 18.62 25.59 -16.62
C GLU A 75 17.66 26.73 -16.20
N ALA A 76 16.92 26.55 -15.10
CA ALA A 76 16.77 27.57 -14.06
C ALA A 76 15.79 27.17 -12.95
N TRP A 77 16.31 27.32 -11.73
CA TRP A 77 15.67 27.50 -10.42
C TRP A 77 15.32 26.25 -9.60
#